data_AF-A0A0B1S0I7-F1
#
_entry.id   AF-A0A0B1S0I7-F1
#
_cell.length_a   1.000
_cell.length_b   1.000
_cell.length_c   1.000
_cell.angle_alpha   90.00
_cell.angle_beta   90.00
_cell.angle_gamma   90.00
#
_symmetry.space_group_name_H-M   'P 1'
#
loop_
_entity.id
_entity.type
_entity.pdbx_description
1 polymer ?
#
loop_
_entity_poly.entity_id
_entity_poly.type
_entity_poly.pdbx_seq_one_letter_code
_entity_poly.pdbx_strand_id
1 'polypeptide(L)' 'IGSKVQKRGAVIQVKVLGVVALIDEGETDWKLISIDVTDPLADQMNNIGDVEKHFPGLLKVIFHTIL' A
#
# COMPACT_ATOMS: atom_id res chain seq x y z
N ILE A 1 1.52 -2.62 -2.82
CA ILE A 1 2.98 -2.69 -2.52
C ILE A 1 3.63 -4.04 -2.84
N GLY A 2 2.99 -4.93 -3.60
CA GLY A 2 3.59 -6.23 -3.96
C GLY A 2 4.69 -6.12 -5.02
N SER A 3 5.48 -7.17 -5.15
CA SER A 3 6.61 -7.32 -6.09
C SER A 3 6.18 -7.40 -7.56
N LYS A 4 4.97 -7.91 -7.83
CA LYS A 4 4.44 -8.09 -9.18
C LYS A 4 3.86 -6.77 -9.73
N VAL A 5 4.33 -6.37 -10.91
CA VAL A 5 3.70 -5.30 -11.70
C VAL A 5 2.42 -5.85 -12.35
N GLN A 6 1.27 -5.33 -11.94
CA GLN A 6 -0.03 -5.77 -12.48
C GLN A 6 -0.33 -5.11 -13.82
N LYS A 7 -1.06 -5.82 -14.69
CA LYS A 7 -1.52 -5.26 -15.96
C LYS A 7 -2.67 -4.27 -15.71
N ARG A 8 -2.75 -3.22 -16.53
CA ARG A 8 -3.90 -2.29 -16.52
C ARG A 8 -5.20 -3.07 -16.74
N GLY A 9 -6.19 -2.81 -15.89
CA GLY A 9 -7.50 -3.49 -15.94
C GLY A 9 -7.53 -4.84 -15.23
N ALA A 10 -6.43 -5.29 -14.60
CA ALA A 10 -6.45 -6.51 -13.79
C ALA A 10 -7.35 -6.32 -12.55
N VAL A 11 -8.14 -7.35 -12.26
CA VAL A 11 -8.88 -7.48 -10.99
C VAL A 11 -8.13 -8.49 -10.14
N ILE A 12 -7.64 -8.06 -8.99
CA ILE A 12 -6.84 -8.89 -8.09
C ILE A 12 -7.43 -8.87 -6.67
N GLN A 13 -7.23 -9.96 -5.94
CA GLN A 13 -7.52 -10.01 -4.53
C GLN A 13 -6.35 -9.41 -3.75
N VAL A 14 -6.65 -8.52 -2.81
CA VAL A 14 -5.63 -7.85 -2.00
C VAL A 14 -5.96 -7.97 -0.52
N LYS A 15 -4.93 -7.97 0.32
CA LYS A 15 -5.04 -7.78 1.77
C LYS A 15 -4.75 -6.32 2.10
N VAL A 16 -5.70 -5.67 2.79
CA VAL A 16 -5.56 -4.29 3.26
C VAL A 16 -4.69 -4.27 4.52
N LEU A 17 -3.71 -3.37 4.54
CA LEU A 17 -2.74 -3.24 5.64
C LEU A 17 -2.92 -1.93 6.41
N GLY A 18 -3.48 -0.90 5.77
CA GLY A 18 -3.73 0.40 6.37
C GLY A 18 -4.32 1.40 5.39
N VAL A 19 -4.50 2.64 5.85
CA VAL A 19 -5.06 3.74 5.05
C VAL A 19 -4.36 5.04 5.40
N VAL A 20 -4.24 5.91 4.41
CA VAL A 20 -3.73 7.28 4.52
C VAL A 20 -4.86 8.26 4.25
N ALA A 21 -5.04 9.23 5.15
CA ALA A 21 -5.92 10.37 4.94
C ALA A 21 -5.13 11.49 4.27
N LEU A 22 -5.22 11.63 2.95
CA LEU A 22 -4.66 12.78 2.24
C LEU A 22 -5.74 13.85 2.11
N ILE A 23 -5.35 15.11 2.29
CA ILE A 23 -6.18 16.25 1.89
C ILE A 23 -5.61 16.78 0.59
N ASP A 24 -6.34 16.57 -0.51
CA ASP A 24 -5.95 17.01 -1.84
C ASP A 24 -6.88 18.14 -2.27
N GLU A 25 -6.32 19.33 -2.46
CA GLU A 25 -7.06 20.55 -2.81
C GLU A 25 -8.32 20.85 -1.96
N GLY A 26 -8.31 20.45 -0.68
CA GLY A 26 -9.43 20.66 0.25
C GLY A 26 -10.45 19.52 0.29
N GLU A 27 -10.25 18.48 -0.51
CA GLU A 27 -11.04 17.26 -0.51
C GLU A 27 -10.32 16.14 0.26
N THR A 28 -11.10 15.20 0.80
CA THR A 28 -10.51 14.01 1.44
C THR A 28 -10.24 12.92 0.39
N ASP A 29 -8.98 12.58 0.19
CA ASP A 29 -8.52 11.53 -0.70
C ASP A 29 -7.88 10.38 0.10
N TRP A 30 -8.66 9.34 0.38
CA TRP A 30 -8.19 8.19 1.14
C TRP A 30 -7.37 7.24 0.25
N LYS A 31 -6.11 6.99 0.61
CA LYS A 31 -5.26 6.01 -0.09
C LYS A 31 -5.10 4.75 0.73
N LEU A 32 -5.61 3.62 0.21
CA LEU A 32 -5.43 2.31 0.82
C LEU A 32 -4.02 1.77 0.56
N ILE A 33 -3.39 1.23 1.60
CA ILE A 33 -2.15 0.46 1.49
C ILE A 33 -2.51 -1.02 1.54
N SER A 34 -2.22 -1.74 0.46
CA SER A 34 -2.55 -3.15 0.31
C SER A 34 -1.49 -3.94 -0.44
N ILE A 35 -1.50 -5.26 -0.25
CA ILE A 35 -0.63 -6.22 -0.93
C ILE A 35 -1.48 -7.28 -1.63
N ASP A 36 -1.03 -7.73 -2.80
CA ASP A 36 -1.63 -8.88 -3.50
C ASP A 36 -1.52 -10.11 -2.60
N VAL A 37 -2.61 -10.87 -2.44
CA VAL A 37 -2.62 -12.08 -1.59
C VAL A 37 -1.71 -13.19 -2.11
N THR A 38 -1.31 -13.12 -3.38
CA THR A 38 -0.39 -14.06 -4.03
C THR A 38 1.08 -13.63 -3.94
N ASP A 39 1.37 -12.46 -3.36
CA ASP A 39 2.75 -12.01 -3.17
C ASP A 39 3.47 -12.91 -2.14
N PRO A 40 4.75 -13.27 -2.34
CA PRO A 40 5.50 -14.10 -1.39
C PRO A 40 5.59 -13.53 0.03
N LEU A 41 5.44 -12.21 0.20
CA LEU A 41 5.44 -11.56 1.51
C LEU A 41 4.02 -11.40 2.10
N ALA A 42 2.97 -11.78 1.39
CA ALA A 42 1.59 -11.56 1.81
C ALA A 42 1.32 -12.12 3.20
N ASP A 43 1.72 -13.34 3.51
CA ASP A 43 1.46 -13.97 4.83
C ASP A 43 2.15 -13.25 6.00
N GLN A 44 3.25 -12.57 5.73
CA GLN A 44 4.03 -11.82 6.72
C GLN A 44 3.54 -10.37 6.91
N MET A 45 2.58 -9.93 6.10
CA MET A 45 2.06 -8.55 6.07
C MET A 45 0.64 -8.51 6.62
N ASN A 46 0.45 -8.14 7.88
CA ASN A 46 -0.89 -8.17 8.50
C ASN A 46 -1.34 -6.82 9.05
N ASN A 47 -0.43 -5.88 9.24
CA ASN A 47 -0.74 -4.51 9.63
C ASN A 47 0.27 -3.52 9.02
N ILE A 48 0.04 -2.23 9.23
CA ILE A 48 0.88 -1.17 8.68
C ILE A 48 2.33 -1.19 9.21
N GLY A 49 2.56 -1.69 10.43
CA GLY A 49 3.89 -1.83 11.03
C GLY A 49 4.76 -2.86 10.30
N ASP A 50 4.15 -3.90 9.74
CA ASP A 50 4.86 -4.91 8.94
C ASP A 50 5.41 -4.30 7.64
N VAL A 51 4.75 -3.27 7.09
CA VAL A 51 5.23 -2.56 5.91
C VAL A 51 6.58 -1.90 6.18
N GLU A 52 6.74 -1.21 7.32
CA GLU A 52 8.02 -0.57 7.67
C GLU A 52 9.10 -1.62 8.00
N LYS A 53 8.72 -2.75 8.60
CA LYS A 53 9.66 -3.84 8.93
C LYS A 53 10.26 -4.48 7.68
N HIS A 54 9.45 -4.72 6.65
CA HIS A 54 9.86 -5.44 5.44
C HIS A 54 10.24 -4.50 4.28
N PHE A 55 9.72 -3.27 4.27
CA PHE A 55 10.04 -2.21 3.31
C PHE A 55 10.40 -0.90 4.04
N PRO A 56 11.56 -0.84 4.72
CA PRO A 56 11.94 0.33 5.51
C PRO A 56 11.93 1.62 4.68
N GLY A 57 11.25 2.66 5.18
CA GLY A 57 11.14 3.96 4.53
C GLY A 57 10.13 4.05 3.38
N LEU A 58 9.49 2.96 2.96
CA LEU A 58 8.53 2.98 1.86
C LEU A 58 7.36 3.94 2.15
N LEU A 59 6.82 3.90 3.37
CA LEU A 59 5.71 4.78 3.75
C LEU A 59 6.12 6.26 3.66
N LYS A 60 7.34 6.60 4.08
CA LYS A 60 7.87 7.98 3.97
C LYS A 60 7.95 8.44 2.52
N VAL A 61 8.42 7.57 1.62
CA VAL A 61 8.48 7.87 0.18
C VAL A 61 7.07 8.06 -0.38
N ILE A 62 6.13 7.18 -0.05
CA ILE A 62 4.72 7.31 -0.48
C ILE A 62 4.17 8.65 -0.01
N PHE A 63 4.29 8.98 1.28
CA PHE A 63 3.80 10.25 1.82
C PHE A 63 4.42 11.46 1.12
N HIS A 64 5.74 11.45 0.88
CA HIS A 64 6.40 12.55 0.17
C HIS A 64 5.97 12.66 -1.30
N THR A 65 5.63 11.55 -1.96
CA THR A 65 5.30 11.53 -3.39
C THR A 65 3.84 11.91 -3.65
N ILE A 66 2.96 11.68 -2.69
CA ILE A 66 1.53 11.97 -2.82
C ILE A 66 1.12 13.33 -2.22
N LEU A 67 2.01 13.95 -1.44
CA LEU A 67 1.88 15.32 -0.94
C LEU A 67 2.45 16.33 -1.94
#